data_AF-A0A938IIB1-F1
#
_entry.id   AF-A0A938IIB1-F1
#
_cell.length_a   1.000
_cell.length_b   1.000
_cell.length_c   1.000
_cell.angle_alpha   90.00
_cell.angle_beta   90.00
_cell.angle_gamma   90.00
#
_symmetry.space_group_name_H-M   'P 1'
#
loop_
_entity.id
_entity.type
_entity.pdbx_description
1 polymer ?
#
loop_
_entity_poly.entity_id
_entity_poly.type
_entity_poly.pdbx_seq_one_letter_code
_entity_poly.pdbx_strand_id
1 'polypeptide(L)'
;MKRLAPLAALFLFPATLHAQPLKVFVLAGQSNMQGHARVTTFEHIGMDSATAPMLADMQNADGSPKVVDRVWISSIGCAEHEQTGPLTVGFGASNNGPKIGPEYTFGIQMRKSTDGPILLIKTSWGGKSLHTDFRPPSAGPYPFNAVELANYRKQGKDVESLRAERAKQTGVHYRLMVEHVKAVLADIPRVVPDYDAAQGYELAGFVWFQGWNDMVDGGVYPHRDQPGGYDAYGDVLGHFIRDVRKDLGAPNLPFVIGVLGVGGPTSEYGPDQQRYKATHQHFRDAMAAPALRPEFAGTVIAVRTEVYWDRELTAVKAKEEGLRRKAKSLAAESRRNAAEEHAIFEKLRGEELTDRERKILDVAISNQAYHYLGSAKILGRIGMAFAEAIVELEKSKPR
;
A
#
# COMPACT_ATOMS: atom_id res chain seq x y z
N MET A 1 -57.74 -57.26 -13.99
CA MET A 1 -57.42 -55.86 -13.61
C MET A 1 -55.90 -55.69 -13.62
N LYS A 2 -55.33 -55.14 -14.70
CA LYS A 2 -53.89 -54.81 -14.78
C LYS A 2 -53.74 -53.33 -14.39
N ARG A 3 -53.00 -53.05 -13.30
CA ARG A 3 -52.71 -51.68 -12.86
C ARG A 3 -51.54 -51.14 -13.68
N LEU A 4 -51.76 -50.05 -14.41
CA LEU A 4 -50.69 -49.23 -14.99
C LEU A 4 -50.06 -48.38 -13.89
N ALA A 5 -48.73 -48.38 -13.81
CA ALA A 5 -47.96 -47.43 -13.00
C ALA A 5 -47.72 -46.14 -13.82
N PRO A 6 -47.82 -44.93 -13.22
CA PRO A 6 -47.56 -43.70 -13.93
C PRO A 6 -46.06 -43.43 -14.00
N LEU A 7 -45.58 -43.12 -15.20
CA LEU A 7 -44.22 -42.65 -15.44
C LEU A 7 -44.15 -41.17 -15.04
N ALA A 8 -43.47 -40.85 -13.94
CA ALA A 8 -43.21 -39.47 -13.55
C ALA A 8 -42.08 -38.91 -14.44
N ALA A 9 -42.43 -37.98 -15.33
CA ALA A 9 -41.45 -37.23 -16.11
C ALA A 9 -40.75 -36.21 -15.20
N LEU A 10 -39.46 -36.42 -14.97
CA LEU A 10 -38.58 -35.51 -14.24
C LEU A 10 -38.24 -34.32 -15.17
N PHE A 11 -38.91 -33.19 -15.01
CA PHE A 11 -38.52 -31.95 -15.68
C PHE A 11 -37.24 -31.40 -15.05
N LEU A 12 -36.10 -31.65 -15.69
CA LEU A 12 -34.83 -30.97 -15.42
C LEU A 12 -34.94 -29.53 -15.95
N PHE A 13 -35.20 -28.57 -15.06
CA PHE A 13 -34.99 -27.17 -15.38
C PHE A 13 -33.47 -26.94 -15.50
N PRO A 14 -32.97 -26.37 -16.61
CA PRO A 14 -31.58 -25.94 -16.67
C PRO A 14 -31.38 -24.84 -15.63
N ALA A 15 -30.57 -25.12 -14.61
CA ALA A 15 -30.08 -24.07 -13.73
C ALA A 15 -29.23 -23.15 -14.59
N THR A 16 -29.74 -21.95 -14.90
CA THR A 16 -28.91 -20.89 -15.47
C THR A 16 -27.90 -20.51 -14.39
N LEU A 17 -26.66 -21.00 -14.56
CA LEU A 17 -25.53 -20.60 -13.75
C LEU A 17 -25.32 -19.09 -14.02
N HIS A 18 -25.91 -18.23 -13.19
CA HIS A 18 -25.70 -16.79 -13.30
C HIS A 18 -24.21 -16.52 -13.02
N ALA A 19 -23.54 -15.90 -13.98
CA ALA A 19 -22.16 -15.45 -13.82
C ALA A 19 -22.07 -14.54 -12.59
N GLN A 20 -21.04 -14.74 -11.75
CA GLN A 20 -20.80 -13.89 -10.60
C GLN A 20 -20.52 -12.45 -11.07
N PRO A 21 -21.03 -11.43 -10.36
CA PRO A 21 -20.75 -10.04 -10.73
C PRO A 21 -19.23 -9.77 -10.67
N LEU A 22 -18.75 -8.87 -11.54
CA LEU A 22 -17.37 -8.38 -11.49
C LEU A 22 -17.12 -7.65 -10.17
N LYS A 23 -16.20 -8.14 -9.34
CA LYS A 23 -15.80 -7.42 -8.13
C LYS A 23 -14.76 -6.37 -8.47
N VAL A 24 -15.04 -5.11 -8.13
CA VAL A 24 -14.15 -3.97 -8.35
C VAL A 24 -13.55 -3.51 -7.03
N PHE A 25 -12.23 -3.40 -6.97
CA PHE A 25 -11.50 -2.87 -5.82
C PHE A 25 -10.71 -1.63 -6.21
N VAL A 26 -10.81 -0.58 -5.41
CA VAL A 26 -10.01 0.63 -5.59
C VAL A 26 -8.81 0.60 -4.65
N LEU A 27 -7.62 0.80 -5.21
CA LEU A 27 -6.36 0.83 -4.48
C LEU A 27 -5.75 2.23 -4.64
N ALA A 28 -5.83 3.05 -3.60
CA ALA A 28 -5.43 4.44 -3.66
C ALA A 28 -4.36 4.80 -2.63
N GLY A 29 -3.51 5.77 -2.96
CA GLY A 29 -2.55 6.30 -2.00
C GLY A 29 -1.36 7.00 -2.64
N GLN A 30 -0.21 6.90 -1.99
CA GLN A 30 1.05 7.49 -2.47
C GLN A 30 2.04 6.43 -2.97
N SER A 31 3.35 6.73 -2.93
CA SER A 31 4.42 5.84 -3.40
C SER A 31 4.43 4.43 -2.80
N ASN A 32 3.97 4.24 -1.57
CA ASN A 32 3.86 2.90 -0.99
C ASN A 32 2.69 2.08 -1.59
N MET A 33 1.64 2.74 -2.09
CA MET A 33 0.61 2.13 -2.95
C MET A 33 1.11 1.98 -4.39
N GLN A 34 1.90 2.94 -4.92
CA GLN A 34 2.52 2.79 -6.24
C GLN A 34 3.31 1.49 -6.30
N GLY A 35 4.14 1.24 -5.28
CA GLY A 35 4.91 0.02 -5.17
C GLY A 35 6.33 0.16 -5.66
N HIS A 36 7.28 -0.01 -4.75
CA HIS A 36 8.70 0.13 -5.04
C HIS A 36 9.51 -1.16 -4.84
N ALA A 37 8.84 -2.30 -4.70
CA ALA A 37 9.51 -3.60 -4.61
C ALA A 37 9.83 -4.15 -5.99
N ARG A 38 11.12 -4.22 -6.33
CA ARG A 38 11.57 -4.87 -7.57
C ARG A 38 11.38 -6.38 -7.49
N VAL A 39 11.12 -7.00 -8.64
CA VAL A 39 11.05 -8.47 -8.79
C VAL A 39 12.34 -9.15 -8.30
N THR A 40 13.49 -8.49 -8.41
CA THR A 40 14.78 -8.99 -7.88
C THR A 40 14.77 -9.26 -6.38
N THR A 41 13.80 -8.71 -5.64
CA THR A 41 13.65 -8.95 -4.20
C THR A 41 12.75 -10.13 -3.84
N PHE A 42 12.23 -10.85 -4.83
CA PHE A 42 11.38 -12.02 -4.62
C PHE A 42 12.14 -13.17 -3.95
N GLU A 43 13.44 -13.32 -4.26
CA GLU A 43 14.27 -14.37 -3.64
C GLU A 43 14.23 -14.30 -2.11
N HIS A 44 14.26 -13.08 -1.54
CA HIS A 44 14.18 -12.87 -0.09
C HIS A 44 12.90 -13.42 0.54
N ILE A 45 11.79 -13.48 -0.22
CA ILE A 45 10.53 -14.07 0.24
C ILE A 45 10.72 -15.57 0.54
N GLY A 46 11.44 -16.28 -0.34
CA GLY A 46 11.66 -17.72 -0.22
C GLY A 46 12.69 -18.11 0.85
N MET A 47 13.49 -17.15 1.33
CA MET A 47 14.47 -17.36 2.39
C MET A 47 13.84 -17.59 3.78
N ASP A 48 12.53 -17.39 3.91
CA ASP A 48 11.76 -17.59 5.13
C ASP A 48 10.58 -18.53 4.88
N SER A 49 10.55 -19.64 5.61
CA SER A 49 9.51 -20.67 5.49
C SER A 49 8.10 -20.12 5.69
N ALA A 50 7.92 -19.05 6.49
CA ALA A 50 6.61 -18.45 6.71
C ALA A 50 6.11 -17.66 5.51
N THR A 51 7.01 -17.16 4.64
CA THR A 51 6.66 -16.41 3.43
C THR A 51 6.87 -17.20 2.15
N ALA A 52 7.51 -18.37 2.20
CA ALA A 52 7.67 -19.24 1.04
C ALA A 52 6.36 -19.59 0.31
N PRO A 53 5.22 -19.85 0.99
CA PRO A 53 3.94 -20.05 0.30
C PRO A 53 3.49 -18.85 -0.53
N MET A 54 3.71 -17.63 -0.03
CA MET A 54 3.42 -16.40 -0.78
C MET A 54 4.26 -16.32 -2.06
N LEU A 55 5.55 -16.68 -2.00
CA LEU A 55 6.39 -16.73 -3.20
C LEU A 55 5.87 -17.75 -4.23
N ALA A 56 5.45 -18.93 -3.75
CA ALA A 56 4.90 -19.97 -4.62
C ALA A 56 3.62 -19.52 -5.34
N ASP A 57 2.81 -18.66 -4.73
CA ASP A 57 1.65 -18.07 -5.39
C ASP A 57 2.02 -17.00 -6.43
N MET A 58 3.17 -16.34 -6.27
CA MET A 58 3.66 -15.25 -7.12
C MET A 58 4.45 -15.75 -8.34
N GLN A 59 4.86 -17.01 -8.40
CA GLN A 59 5.73 -17.53 -9.44
C GLN A 59 5.13 -18.74 -10.16
N ASN A 60 5.49 -18.90 -11.43
CA ASN A 60 5.33 -20.14 -12.16
C ASN A 60 6.43 -21.15 -11.74
N ALA A 61 6.33 -22.39 -12.21
CA ALA A 61 7.29 -23.45 -11.90
C ALA A 61 8.73 -23.14 -12.36
N ASP A 62 8.89 -22.26 -13.36
CA ASP A 62 10.18 -21.78 -13.87
C ASP A 62 10.73 -20.56 -13.10
N GLY A 63 10.02 -20.10 -12.06
CA GLY A 63 10.38 -18.92 -11.26
C GLY A 63 9.96 -17.58 -11.89
N SER A 64 9.38 -17.57 -13.09
CA SER A 64 8.86 -16.34 -13.70
C SER A 64 7.65 -15.80 -12.92
N PRO A 65 7.44 -14.47 -12.84
CA PRO A 65 6.28 -13.93 -12.16
C PRO A 65 4.97 -14.34 -12.83
N LYS A 66 3.99 -14.71 -12.02
CA LYS A 66 2.71 -15.25 -12.46
C LYS A 66 1.76 -14.14 -12.93
N VAL A 67 1.08 -14.37 -14.04
CA VAL A 67 -0.12 -13.60 -14.41
C VAL A 67 -1.29 -14.17 -13.62
N VAL A 68 -2.00 -13.32 -12.87
CA VAL A 68 -3.10 -13.74 -11.99
C VAL A 68 -4.36 -13.92 -12.84
N ASP A 69 -4.89 -15.14 -12.86
CA ASP A 69 -6.10 -15.47 -13.61
C ASP A 69 -7.33 -14.73 -13.07
N ARG A 70 -8.22 -14.29 -13.96
CA ARG A 70 -9.47 -13.58 -13.63
C ARG A 70 -9.27 -12.25 -12.88
N VAL A 71 -8.08 -11.68 -12.89
CA VAL A 71 -7.79 -10.39 -12.27
C VAL A 71 -7.21 -9.45 -13.32
N TRP A 72 -7.87 -8.31 -13.50
CA TRP A 72 -7.40 -7.22 -14.36
C TRP A 72 -7.11 -5.99 -13.53
N ILE A 73 -6.34 -5.08 -14.08
CA ILE A 73 -6.00 -3.82 -13.43
C ILE A 73 -6.04 -2.67 -14.44
N SER A 74 -6.54 -1.52 -13.99
CA SER A 74 -6.25 -0.21 -14.56
C SER A 74 -5.47 0.59 -13.50
N SER A 75 -4.36 1.21 -13.88
CA SER A 75 -3.44 1.89 -12.97
C SER A 75 -2.98 3.23 -13.52
N ILE A 76 -3.17 4.31 -12.75
CA ILE A 76 -2.61 5.63 -13.03
C ILE A 76 -1.67 6.11 -11.93
N GLY A 77 -0.75 7.00 -12.32
CA GLY A 77 0.23 7.62 -11.44
C GLY A 77 1.49 6.77 -11.19
N CYS A 78 1.50 5.49 -11.56
CA CYS A 78 2.71 4.64 -11.51
C CYS A 78 3.63 4.80 -12.74
N ALA A 79 3.05 5.25 -13.86
CA ALA A 79 3.70 5.55 -15.13
C ALA A 79 3.15 6.87 -15.72
N GLU A 80 3.71 7.32 -16.84
CA GLU A 80 3.28 8.55 -17.53
C GLU A 80 1.84 8.47 -18.06
N HIS A 81 1.41 7.26 -18.43
CA HIS A 81 0.07 6.98 -18.95
C HIS A 81 -0.61 5.88 -18.12
N GLU A 82 -1.93 5.74 -18.28
CA GLU A 82 -2.68 4.62 -17.72
C GLU A 82 -2.09 3.29 -18.22
N GLN A 83 -1.86 2.36 -17.29
CA GLN A 83 -1.49 0.99 -17.59
C GLN A 83 -2.70 0.09 -17.36
N THR A 84 -3.03 -0.75 -18.34
CA THR A 84 -4.12 -1.73 -18.23
C THR A 84 -3.66 -3.14 -18.60
N GLY A 85 -4.37 -4.15 -18.12
CA GLY A 85 -4.14 -5.54 -18.53
C GLY A 85 -4.43 -6.55 -17.41
N PRO A 86 -4.15 -7.85 -17.67
CA PRO A 86 -4.22 -8.85 -16.62
C PRO A 86 -3.17 -8.56 -15.55
N LEU A 87 -3.52 -8.81 -14.28
CA LEU A 87 -2.65 -8.49 -13.16
C LEU A 87 -1.37 -9.34 -13.19
N THR A 88 -0.23 -8.69 -13.18
CA THR A 88 1.10 -9.29 -13.07
C THR A 88 2.07 -8.26 -12.46
N VAL A 89 3.37 -8.55 -12.45
CA VAL A 89 4.40 -7.57 -12.08
C VAL A 89 4.47 -6.42 -13.11
N GLY A 90 4.98 -5.26 -12.71
CA GLY A 90 5.17 -4.12 -13.63
C GLY A 90 4.07 -3.06 -13.56
N PHE A 91 3.02 -3.28 -12.77
CA PHE A 91 2.08 -2.24 -12.38
C PHE A 91 2.57 -1.41 -11.18
N GLY A 92 3.72 -1.75 -10.60
CA GLY A 92 4.42 -0.91 -9.62
C GLY A 92 4.95 0.40 -10.22
N ALA A 93 5.68 1.21 -9.44
CA ALA A 93 6.38 2.38 -9.98
C ALA A 93 7.29 1.99 -11.16
N SER A 94 7.19 2.69 -12.29
CA SER A 94 7.77 2.29 -13.59
C SER A 94 9.30 2.40 -13.71
N ASN A 95 9.95 3.23 -12.89
CA ASN A 95 11.39 3.49 -13.02
C ASN A 95 12.26 2.29 -12.60
N ASN A 96 13.40 2.04 -13.24
CA ASN A 96 14.38 1.03 -12.80
C ASN A 96 13.85 -0.43 -12.75
N GLY A 97 13.09 -0.85 -13.76
CA GLY A 97 12.66 -2.23 -13.96
C GLY A 97 11.31 -2.58 -13.31
N PRO A 98 10.81 -3.82 -13.54
CA PRO A 98 9.48 -4.23 -13.10
C PRO A 98 9.40 -4.26 -11.58
N LYS A 99 8.33 -3.66 -11.06
CA LYS A 99 8.04 -3.60 -9.62
C LYS A 99 6.62 -4.02 -9.32
N ILE A 100 6.39 -4.29 -8.05
CA ILE A 100 5.07 -4.49 -7.47
C ILE A 100 4.86 -3.48 -6.34
N GLY A 101 3.61 -3.09 -6.16
CA GLY A 101 3.09 -2.61 -4.90
C GLY A 101 2.27 -3.68 -4.19
N PRO A 102 1.42 -3.29 -3.24
CA PRO A 102 0.52 -4.23 -2.58
C PRO A 102 -0.52 -4.81 -3.56
N GLU A 103 -0.73 -4.22 -4.75
CA GLU A 103 -1.75 -4.68 -5.69
C GLU A 103 -1.56 -6.14 -6.14
N TYR A 104 -0.31 -6.58 -6.26
CA TYR A 104 -0.03 -7.87 -6.85
C TYR A 104 -0.47 -9.01 -5.93
N THR A 105 0.00 -9.00 -4.67
CA THR A 105 -0.41 -9.99 -3.68
C THR A 105 -1.83 -9.77 -3.17
N PHE A 106 -2.34 -8.52 -3.18
CA PHE A 106 -3.76 -8.26 -2.96
C PHE A 106 -4.63 -9.00 -3.99
N GLY A 107 -4.33 -8.85 -5.28
CA GLY A 107 -5.09 -9.52 -6.34
C GLY A 107 -4.95 -11.05 -6.31
N ILE A 108 -3.76 -11.58 -6.02
CA ILE A 108 -3.56 -13.03 -5.79
C ILE A 108 -4.48 -13.53 -4.67
N GLN A 109 -4.51 -12.82 -3.54
CA GLN A 109 -5.29 -13.24 -2.38
C GLN A 109 -6.80 -13.09 -2.61
N MET A 110 -7.23 -12.03 -3.28
CA MET A 110 -8.64 -11.84 -3.65
C MET A 110 -9.10 -12.88 -4.69
N ARG A 111 -8.25 -13.26 -5.65
CA ARG A 111 -8.55 -14.35 -6.59
C ARG A 111 -8.85 -15.67 -5.87
N LYS A 112 -8.21 -15.92 -4.71
CA LYS A 112 -8.45 -17.12 -3.91
C LYS A 112 -9.75 -17.06 -3.11
N SER A 113 -10.29 -15.87 -2.86
CA SER A 113 -11.52 -15.69 -2.06
C SER A 113 -12.80 -15.70 -2.89
N THR A 114 -12.72 -15.68 -4.22
CA THR A 114 -13.88 -15.72 -5.13
C THR A 114 -13.60 -16.43 -6.46
N ASP A 115 -14.63 -17.09 -7.00
CA ASP A 115 -14.62 -17.67 -8.35
C ASP A 115 -15.05 -16.67 -9.45
N GLY A 116 -15.54 -15.49 -9.08
CA GLY A 116 -15.90 -14.41 -10.01
C GLY A 116 -14.70 -13.62 -10.57
N PRO A 117 -14.89 -12.82 -11.63
CA PRO A 117 -13.85 -11.94 -12.15
C PRO A 117 -13.59 -10.76 -11.21
N ILE A 118 -12.37 -10.22 -11.25
CA ILE A 118 -11.92 -9.11 -10.41
C ILE A 118 -11.29 -8.01 -11.26
N LEU A 119 -11.64 -6.76 -10.96
CA LEU A 119 -10.99 -5.56 -11.51
C LEU A 119 -10.38 -4.74 -10.38
N LEU A 120 -9.08 -4.45 -10.49
CA LEU A 120 -8.38 -3.50 -9.64
C LEU A 120 -8.32 -2.14 -10.35
N ILE A 121 -8.71 -1.06 -9.66
CA ILE A 121 -8.51 0.31 -10.12
C ILE A 121 -7.51 0.97 -9.18
N LYS A 122 -6.28 1.19 -9.66
CA LYS A 122 -5.17 1.72 -8.86
C LYS A 122 -4.90 3.19 -9.19
N THR A 123 -4.97 4.05 -8.17
CA THR A 123 -4.74 5.49 -8.31
C THR A 123 -3.70 5.93 -7.28
N SER A 124 -2.43 6.05 -7.69
CA SER A 124 -1.36 6.29 -6.72
C SER A 124 -0.25 7.18 -7.24
N TRP A 125 0.14 8.16 -6.42
CA TRP A 125 1.12 9.18 -6.80
C TRP A 125 2.12 9.45 -5.68
N GLY A 126 3.41 9.36 -5.99
CA GLY A 126 4.47 9.68 -5.04
C GLY A 126 4.40 11.12 -4.54
N GLY A 127 4.75 11.33 -3.26
CA GLY A 127 4.90 12.66 -2.69
C GLY A 127 3.60 13.43 -2.43
N LYS A 128 2.45 12.73 -2.36
CA LYS A 128 1.13 13.34 -2.14
C LYS A 128 0.65 13.17 -0.70
N SER A 129 0.00 14.21 -0.19
CA SER A 129 -0.53 14.25 1.17
C SER A 129 -2.05 14.18 1.23
N LEU A 130 -2.57 13.73 2.37
CA LEU A 130 -4.00 13.81 2.67
C LEU A 130 -4.40 15.25 3.02
N HIS A 131 -3.55 15.98 3.74
CA HIS A 131 -3.86 17.35 4.14
C HIS A 131 -4.10 18.30 2.96
N THR A 132 -3.47 18.08 1.79
CA THR A 132 -3.62 18.93 0.58
C THR A 132 -4.13 18.14 -0.63
N ASP A 133 -3.32 17.22 -1.15
CA ASP A 133 -3.52 16.67 -2.50
C ASP A 133 -4.79 15.82 -2.61
N PHE A 134 -5.01 14.98 -1.60
CA PHE A 134 -6.18 14.12 -1.45
C PHE A 134 -7.24 14.70 -0.52
N ARG A 135 -7.12 15.98 -0.14
CA ARG A 135 -8.08 16.60 0.78
C ARG A 135 -9.48 16.54 0.16
N PRO A 136 -10.44 15.86 0.82
CA PRO A 136 -11.78 15.68 0.29
C PRO A 136 -12.60 16.99 0.43
N PRO A 137 -13.58 17.23 -0.45
CA PRO A 137 -14.41 18.45 -0.42
C PRO A 137 -15.02 18.77 0.94
N SER A 138 -15.54 17.78 1.66
CA SER A 138 -16.22 17.99 2.95
C SER A 138 -15.28 18.35 4.10
N ALA A 139 -13.96 18.17 3.95
CA ALA A 139 -12.97 18.69 4.89
C ALA A 139 -12.72 20.20 4.71
N GLY A 140 -13.30 20.84 3.69
CA GLY A 140 -13.10 22.26 3.39
C GLY A 140 -11.70 22.57 2.83
N PRO A 141 -11.33 23.84 2.67
CA PRO A 141 -10.00 24.23 2.20
C PRO A 141 -8.89 23.86 3.19
N TYR A 142 -7.63 23.88 2.73
CA TYR A 142 -6.47 23.68 3.61
C TYR A 142 -6.39 24.77 4.70
N PRO A 143 -6.38 24.40 5.99
CA PRO A 143 -6.33 25.37 7.09
C PRO A 143 -4.88 25.66 7.51
N PHE A 144 -4.30 26.77 7.04
CA PHE A 144 -2.97 27.20 7.48
C PHE A 144 -2.93 27.50 8.99
N ASN A 145 -1.95 26.96 9.69
CA ASN A 145 -1.76 27.25 11.12
C ASN A 145 -0.78 28.42 11.38
N ALA A 146 -0.78 28.96 12.60
CA ALA A 146 0.05 30.12 12.96
C ALA A 146 1.56 29.84 12.83
N VAL A 147 2.00 28.62 13.09
CA VAL A 147 3.42 28.21 13.00
C VAL A 147 3.87 28.19 11.54
N GLU A 148 3.08 27.63 10.64
CA GLU A 148 3.35 27.66 9.20
C GLU A 148 3.46 29.08 8.67
N LEU A 149 2.46 29.93 8.99
CA LEU A 149 2.42 31.32 8.54
C LEU A 149 3.63 32.10 9.08
N ALA A 150 4.02 31.88 10.33
CA ALA A 150 5.22 32.48 10.90
C ALA A 150 6.49 32.01 10.19
N ASN A 151 6.61 30.72 9.88
CA ASN A 151 7.75 30.15 9.16
C ASN A 151 7.87 30.70 7.73
N TYR A 152 6.76 30.84 7.01
CA TYR A 152 6.75 31.43 5.68
C TYR A 152 7.16 32.91 5.70
N ARG A 153 6.66 33.68 6.67
CA ARG A 153 7.07 35.08 6.87
C ARG A 153 8.56 35.21 7.17
N LYS A 154 9.11 34.35 8.04
CA LYS A 154 10.55 34.31 8.34
C LYS A 154 11.40 33.97 7.12
N GLN A 155 10.87 33.17 6.19
CA GLN A 155 11.51 32.84 4.92
C GLN A 155 11.34 33.94 3.85
N GLY A 156 10.69 35.07 4.17
CA GLY A 156 10.40 36.14 3.22
C GLY A 156 9.40 35.75 2.14
N LYS A 157 8.60 34.70 2.35
CA LYS A 157 7.61 34.23 1.38
C LYS A 157 6.32 35.03 1.46
N ASP A 158 5.73 35.31 0.30
CA ASP A 158 4.40 35.90 0.21
C ASP A 158 3.32 34.89 0.62
N VAL A 159 2.67 35.17 1.76
CA VAL A 159 1.64 34.32 2.35
C VAL A 159 0.39 34.25 1.48
N GLU A 160 0.01 35.34 0.81
CA GLU A 160 -1.21 35.37 -0.01
C GLU A 160 -1.05 34.54 -1.28
N SER A 161 0.10 34.66 -1.97
CA SER A 161 0.45 33.76 -3.08
C SER A 161 0.49 32.29 -2.64
N LEU A 162 1.09 31.97 -1.48
CA LEU A 162 1.10 30.59 -0.96
C LEU A 162 -0.30 30.06 -0.67
N ARG A 163 -1.20 30.89 -0.14
CA ARG A 163 -2.61 30.52 0.10
C ARG A 163 -3.33 30.24 -1.21
N ALA A 164 -3.18 31.12 -2.20
CA ALA A 164 -3.78 30.95 -3.52
C ALA A 164 -3.28 29.68 -4.21
N GLU A 165 -1.97 29.40 -4.14
CA GLU A 165 -1.38 28.20 -4.73
C GLU A 165 -1.85 26.93 -4.00
N ARG A 166 -1.88 26.95 -2.66
CA ARG A 166 -2.39 25.83 -1.87
C ARG A 166 -3.87 25.54 -2.17
N ALA A 167 -4.68 26.58 -2.37
CA ALA A 167 -6.08 26.44 -2.73
C ALA A 167 -6.24 25.71 -4.09
N LYS A 168 -5.42 26.05 -5.10
CA LYS A 168 -5.42 25.36 -6.40
C LYS A 168 -5.04 23.88 -6.30
N GLN A 169 -4.08 23.57 -5.44
CA GLN A 169 -3.60 22.19 -5.23
C GLN A 169 -4.57 21.32 -4.42
N THR A 170 -5.44 21.95 -3.62
CA THR A 170 -6.32 21.25 -2.68
C THR A 170 -7.28 20.30 -3.41
N GLY A 171 -7.22 19.02 -3.06
CA GLY A 171 -8.10 17.97 -3.55
C GLY A 171 -7.91 17.60 -5.02
N VAL A 172 -6.84 18.06 -5.69
CA VAL A 172 -6.59 17.73 -7.10
C VAL A 172 -6.48 16.22 -7.31
N HIS A 173 -5.73 15.52 -6.45
CA HIS A 173 -5.55 14.07 -6.58
C HIS A 173 -6.76 13.28 -6.08
N TYR A 174 -7.52 13.83 -5.14
CA TYR A 174 -8.85 13.30 -4.79
C TYR A 174 -9.76 13.28 -6.02
N ARG A 175 -9.88 14.40 -6.73
CA ARG A 175 -10.71 14.50 -7.94
C ARG A 175 -10.23 13.57 -9.05
N LEU A 176 -8.93 13.57 -9.36
CA LEU A 176 -8.35 12.66 -10.35
C LEU A 176 -8.60 11.19 -10.04
N MET A 177 -8.51 10.79 -8.76
CA MET A 177 -8.84 9.43 -8.33
C MET A 177 -10.31 9.10 -8.62
N VAL A 178 -11.25 9.93 -8.16
CA VAL A 178 -12.69 9.68 -8.35
C VAL A 178 -13.06 9.69 -9.84
N GLU A 179 -12.53 10.64 -10.61
CA GLU A 179 -12.73 10.73 -12.06
C GLU A 179 -12.23 9.47 -12.78
N HIS A 180 -11.03 8.98 -12.43
CA HIS A 180 -10.49 7.77 -13.04
C HIS A 180 -11.32 6.52 -12.69
N VAL A 181 -11.73 6.37 -11.42
CA VAL A 181 -12.61 5.26 -11.02
C VAL A 181 -13.91 5.28 -11.83
N LYS A 182 -14.54 6.45 -11.97
CA LYS A 182 -15.76 6.61 -12.79
C LYS A 182 -15.52 6.31 -14.26
N ALA A 183 -14.39 6.76 -14.82
CA ALA A 183 -14.04 6.53 -16.21
C ALA A 183 -13.85 5.04 -16.52
N VAL A 184 -13.18 4.29 -15.64
CA VAL A 184 -13.02 2.84 -15.80
C VAL A 184 -14.36 2.11 -15.65
N LEU A 185 -15.18 2.48 -14.67
CA LEU A 185 -16.50 1.86 -14.46
C LEU A 185 -17.49 2.14 -15.60
N ALA A 186 -17.33 3.26 -16.31
CA ALA A 186 -18.14 3.61 -17.48
C ALA A 186 -17.76 2.82 -18.75
N ASP A 187 -16.53 2.28 -18.80
CA ASP A 187 -16.00 1.54 -19.95
C ASP A 187 -15.13 0.36 -19.49
N ILE A 188 -15.77 -0.57 -18.77
CA ILE A 188 -15.13 -1.79 -18.24
C ILE A 188 -14.55 -2.69 -19.36
N PRO A 189 -15.22 -2.90 -20.52
CA PRO A 189 -14.69 -3.76 -21.60
C PRO A 189 -13.30 -3.37 -22.09
N ARG A 190 -12.92 -2.08 -21.99
CA ARG A 190 -11.58 -1.60 -22.33
C ARG A 190 -10.48 -2.19 -21.44
N VAL A 191 -10.81 -2.57 -20.21
CA VAL A 191 -9.85 -3.11 -19.22
C VAL A 191 -10.07 -4.62 -19.01
N VAL A 192 -11.32 -5.07 -19.07
CA VAL A 192 -11.74 -6.47 -18.90
C VAL A 192 -12.44 -6.91 -20.20
N PRO A 193 -11.69 -7.44 -21.20
CA PRO A 193 -12.24 -7.68 -22.54
C PRO A 193 -13.47 -8.59 -22.59
N ASP A 194 -13.55 -9.57 -21.69
CA ASP A 194 -14.65 -10.55 -21.63
C ASP A 194 -15.77 -10.13 -20.65
N TYR A 195 -15.87 -8.83 -20.34
CA TYR A 195 -16.92 -8.32 -19.46
C TYR A 195 -18.31 -8.40 -20.10
N ASP A 196 -19.15 -9.28 -19.57
CA ASP A 196 -20.59 -9.32 -19.84
C ASP A 196 -21.32 -8.26 -19.00
N ALA A 197 -21.94 -7.28 -19.67
CA ALA A 197 -22.72 -6.23 -19.01
C ALA A 197 -23.95 -6.78 -18.25
N ALA A 198 -24.48 -7.95 -18.63
CA ALA A 198 -25.59 -8.58 -17.93
C ALA A 198 -25.18 -9.14 -16.56
N GLN A 199 -23.89 -9.45 -16.33
CA GLN A 199 -23.38 -9.89 -15.03
C GLN A 199 -23.28 -8.74 -14.01
N GLY A 200 -23.18 -7.50 -14.50
CA GLY A 200 -22.96 -6.30 -13.69
C GLY A 200 -21.63 -6.30 -12.93
N TYR A 201 -21.46 -5.29 -12.08
CA TYR A 201 -20.29 -5.19 -11.19
C TYR A 201 -20.70 -4.77 -9.77
N GLU A 202 -19.88 -5.13 -8.78
CA GLU A 202 -19.95 -4.68 -7.40
C GLU A 202 -18.68 -3.87 -7.08
N LEU A 203 -18.84 -2.64 -6.59
CA LEU A 203 -17.73 -1.94 -5.93
C LEU A 203 -17.50 -2.57 -4.55
N ALA A 204 -16.59 -3.54 -4.50
CA ALA A 204 -16.45 -4.49 -3.40
C ALA A 204 -15.50 -4.01 -2.29
N GLY A 205 -14.63 -3.04 -2.57
CA GLY A 205 -13.79 -2.47 -1.53
C GLY A 205 -12.87 -1.33 -1.97
N PHE A 206 -12.35 -0.63 -0.98
CA PHE A 206 -11.39 0.45 -1.13
C PHE A 206 -10.21 0.24 -0.17
N VAL A 207 -8.99 0.36 -0.67
CA VAL A 207 -7.77 0.31 0.13
C VAL A 207 -7.05 1.64 0.04
N TRP A 208 -6.87 2.30 1.17
CA TRP A 208 -6.10 3.54 1.31
C TRP A 208 -4.72 3.23 1.89
N PHE A 209 -3.65 3.47 1.13
CA PHE A 209 -2.28 3.30 1.63
C PHE A 209 -1.42 4.54 1.36
N GLN A 210 -1.53 5.49 2.28
CA GLN A 210 -0.84 6.76 2.27
C GLN A 210 -0.48 7.18 3.69
N GLY A 211 0.46 8.11 3.84
CA GLY A 211 0.64 8.80 5.13
C GLY A 211 2.03 9.34 5.36
N TRP A 212 3.05 8.84 4.66
CA TRP A 212 4.43 9.27 4.87
C TRP A 212 4.60 10.80 4.73
N ASN A 213 3.96 11.40 3.74
CA ASN A 213 4.08 12.84 3.49
C ASN A 213 3.43 13.69 4.59
N ASP A 214 2.29 13.27 5.13
CA ASP A 214 1.67 13.93 6.29
C ASP A 214 2.52 13.72 7.55
N MET A 215 3.07 12.51 7.77
CA MET A 215 3.93 12.22 8.92
C MET A 215 5.16 13.15 8.95
N VAL A 216 5.85 13.32 7.82
CA VAL A 216 7.10 14.10 7.81
C VAL A 216 6.88 15.61 7.74
N ASP A 217 5.66 16.10 7.50
CA ASP A 217 5.37 17.52 7.44
C ASP A 217 5.19 18.15 8.84
N GLY A 218 6.30 18.61 9.41
CA GLY A 218 6.31 19.28 10.71
C GLY A 218 5.76 20.70 10.68
N GLY A 219 5.49 21.26 9.49
CA GLY A 219 4.81 22.55 9.36
C GLY A 219 3.32 22.37 9.59
N VAL A 220 2.71 21.41 8.89
CA VAL A 220 1.29 21.05 9.05
C VAL A 220 1.03 20.50 10.46
N TYR A 221 1.94 19.67 10.98
CA TYR A 221 1.82 19.00 12.27
C TYR A 221 2.95 19.44 13.24
N PRO A 222 2.89 20.67 13.79
CA PRO A 222 3.97 21.23 14.62
C PRO A 222 4.13 20.56 15.99
N HIS A 223 3.12 19.82 16.46
CA HIS A 223 3.11 19.11 17.75
C HIS A 223 3.09 17.60 17.57
N ARG A 224 3.59 17.09 16.44
CA ARG A 224 3.55 15.68 16.03
C ARG A 224 4.22 14.68 16.98
N ASP A 225 5.07 15.14 17.87
CA ASP A 225 5.74 14.36 18.91
C ASP A 225 4.90 14.23 20.19
N GLN A 226 3.74 14.88 20.26
CA GLN A 226 2.80 14.84 21.37
C GLN A 226 1.58 13.96 21.03
N PRO A 227 0.90 13.38 22.04
CA PRO A 227 -0.42 12.78 21.86
C PRO A 227 -1.40 13.77 21.22
N GLY A 228 -2.17 13.32 20.24
CA GLY A 228 -3.10 14.16 19.47
C GLY A 228 -2.45 15.06 18.42
N GLY A 229 -1.12 15.08 18.31
CA GLY A 229 -0.37 15.91 17.35
C GLY A 229 -0.70 15.68 15.87
N TYR A 230 -1.41 14.59 15.57
CA TYR A 230 -1.85 14.21 14.23
C TYR A 230 -3.37 14.06 14.10
N ASP A 231 -4.19 14.49 15.07
CA ASP A 231 -5.64 14.28 15.05
C ASP A 231 -6.30 14.83 13.77
N ALA A 232 -5.78 15.96 13.26
CA ALA A 232 -6.22 16.54 11.99
C ALA A 232 -6.08 15.58 10.80
N TYR A 233 -5.10 14.66 10.80
CA TYR A 233 -5.02 13.60 9.78
C TYR A 233 -6.21 12.65 9.89
N GLY A 234 -6.50 12.15 11.10
CA GLY A 234 -7.62 11.25 11.36
C GLY A 234 -8.97 11.88 11.00
N ASP A 235 -9.15 13.17 11.32
CA ASP A 235 -10.36 13.91 10.96
C ASP A 235 -10.55 14.03 9.45
N VAL A 236 -9.51 14.43 8.72
CA VAL A 236 -9.57 14.54 7.26
C VAL A 236 -9.77 13.16 6.63
N LEU A 237 -9.19 12.09 7.17
CA LEU A 237 -9.41 10.74 6.68
C LEU A 237 -10.86 10.29 6.89
N GLY A 238 -11.50 10.68 8.00
CA GLY A 238 -12.94 10.47 8.19
C GLY A 238 -13.79 11.18 7.14
N HIS A 239 -13.46 12.41 6.77
CA HIS A 239 -14.09 13.10 5.63
C HIS A 239 -13.84 12.37 4.31
N PHE A 240 -12.63 11.88 4.10
CA PHE A 240 -12.23 11.22 2.86
C PHE A 240 -13.05 9.95 2.63
N ILE A 241 -13.22 9.13 3.67
CA ILE A 241 -14.04 7.92 3.60
C ILE A 241 -15.50 8.26 3.23
N ARG A 242 -16.08 9.30 3.85
CA ARG A 242 -17.46 9.72 3.57
C ARG A 242 -17.62 10.22 2.14
N ASP A 243 -16.69 11.05 1.67
CA ASP A 243 -16.78 11.64 0.34
C ASP A 243 -16.51 10.60 -0.76
N VAL A 244 -15.56 9.67 -0.58
CA VAL A 244 -15.37 8.54 -1.52
C VAL A 244 -16.65 7.73 -1.65
N ARG A 245 -17.28 7.36 -0.52
CA ARG A 245 -18.53 6.60 -0.51
C ARG A 245 -19.66 7.36 -1.21
N LYS A 246 -19.79 8.66 -0.95
CA LYS A 246 -20.79 9.52 -1.59
C LYS A 246 -20.55 9.62 -3.09
N ASP A 247 -19.34 9.97 -3.51
CA ASP A 247 -19.02 10.29 -4.90
C ASP A 247 -19.02 9.05 -5.80
N LEU A 248 -18.77 7.87 -5.24
CA LEU A 248 -18.88 6.57 -5.91
C LEU A 248 -20.25 5.90 -5.72
N GLY A 249 -21.19 6.52 -5.01
CA GLY A 249 -22.54 5.98 -4.80
C GLY A 249 -22.58 4.69 -3.97
N ALA A 250 -21.60 4.46 -3.11
CA ALA A 250 -21.41 3.22 -2.34
C ALA A 250 -21.35 3.51 -0.83
N PRO A 251 -22.49 3.79 -0.16
CA PRO A 251 -22.53 4.27 1.24
C PRO A 251 -21.91 3.31 2.27
N ASN A 252 -21.87 2.01 1.97
CA ASN A 252 -21.31 0.96 2.84
C ASN A 252 -20.06 0.30 2.25
N LEU A 253 -19.36 0.97 1.32
CA LEU A 253 -18.15 0.45 0.70
C LEU A 253 -17.14 -0.03 1.78
N PRO A 254 -16.75 -1.32 1.80
CA PRO A 254 -15.69 -1.81 2.66
C PRO A 254 -14.42 -0.98 2.46
N PHE A 255 -13.84 -0.48 3.54
CA PHE A 255 -12.72 0.44 3.47
C PHE A 255 -11.58 -0.05 4.38
N VAL A 256 -10.41 -0.27 3.78
CA VAL A 256 -9.20 -0.63 4.52
C VAL A 256 -8.27 0.56 4.59
N ILE A 257 -7.89 0.93 5.82
CA ILE A 257 -6.85 1.91 6.09
C ILE A 257 -5.54 1.16 6.32
N GLY A 258 -4.61 1.28 5.38
CA GLY A 258 -3.23 0.81 5.57
C GLY A 258 -2.46 1.76 6.47
N VAL A 259 -2.35 1.44 7.75
CA VAL A 259 -1.60 2.23 8.73
C VAL A 259 -0.10 2.09 8.45
N LEU A 260 0.63 3.21 8.40
CA LEU A 260 2.04 3.28 8.01
C LEU A 260 2.94 2.41 8.91
N GLY A 261 3.59 1.41 8.32
CA GLY A 261 4.44 0.44 9.04
C GLY A 261 5.95 0.70 8.96
N VAL A 262 6.38 1.79 8.32
CA VAL A 262 7.82 2.06 8.10
C VAL A 262 8.60 2.04 9.42
N GLY A 263 9.71 1.29 9.43
CA GLY A 263 10.57 1.11 10.61
C GLY A 263 10.12 0.01 11.59
N GLY A 264 8.94 -0.57 11.39
CA GLY A 264 8.40 -1.64 12.25
C GLY A 264 7.80 -1.15 13.57
N PRO A 265 7.48 -2.06 14.50
CA PRO A 265 6.85 -1.72 15.77
C PRO A 265 7.75 -0.80 16.61
N THR A 266 7.19 0.29 17.14
CA THR A 266 7.92 1.29 17.94
C THR A 266 8.42 0.73 19.28
N SER A 267 7.79 -0.33 19.76
CA SER A 267 8.24 -1.12 20.92
C SER A 267 9.58 -1.82 20.70
N GLU A 268 9.95 -2.08 19.44
CA GLU A 268 11.18 -2.79 19.07
C GLU A 268 12.26 -1.86 18.50
N TYR A 269 12.13 -0.54 18.71
CA TYR A 269 13.10 0.42 18.19
C TYR A 269 14.44 0.31 18.90
N GLY A 270 15.51 0.22 18.12
CA GLY A 270 16.87 0.30 18.63
C GLY A 270 17.25 1.74 19.06
N PRO A 271 18.44 1.94 19.63
CA PRO A 271 18.91 3.26 20.08
C PRO A 271 18.80 4.35 19.01
N ASP A 272 19.18 4.05 17.77
CA ASP A 272 19.21 5.02 16.65
C ASP A 272 17.81 5.44 16.16
N GLN A 273 16.77 4.68 16.55
CA GLN A 273 15.39 4.91 16.13
C GLN A 273 14.57 5.65 17.19
N GLN A 274 15.07 5.81 18.41
CA GLN A 274 14.29 6.38 19.53
C GLN A 274 13.76 7.79 19.23
N ARG A 275 14.51 8.60 18.47
CA ARG A 275 14.08 9.94 18.05
C ARG A 275 12.79 9.97 17.21
N TYR A 276 12.41 8.85 16.61
CA TYR A 276 11.21 8.73 15.78
C TYR A 276 10.03 8.07 16.50
N LYS A 277 10.25 7.51 17.70
CA LYS A 277 9.31 6.63 18.39
C LYS A 277 7.95 7.30 18.60
N ALA A 278 7.93 8.50 19.18
CA ALA A 278 6.71 9.24 19.46
C ALA A 278 5.99 9.62 18.17
N THR A 279 6.70 10.26 17.22
CA THR A 279 6.13 10.68 15.93
C THR A 279 5.50 9.52 15.15
N HIS A 280 6.19 8.38 15.05
CA HIS A 280 5.66 7.22 14.35
C HIS A 280 4.45 6.63 15.07
N GLN A 281 4.48 6.52 16.40
CA GLN A 281 3.35 5.96 17.16
C GLN A 281 2.12 6.87 17.06
N HIS A 282 2.26 8.16 17.33
CA HIS A 282 1.17 9.11 17.28
C HIS A 282 0.56 9.21 15.88
N PHE A 283 1.38 9.15 14.83
CA PHE A 283 0.86 9.14 13.47
C PHE A 283 0.04 7.87 13.17
N ARG A 284 0.55 6.69 13.53
CA ARG A 284 -0.16 5.42 13.34
C ARG A 284 -1.50 5.39 14.08
N ASP A 285 -1.53 5.94 15.29
CA ASP A 285 -2.76 6.03 16.08
C ASP A 285 -3.78 6.97 15.42
N ALA A 286 -3.36 8.13 14.92
CA ALA A 286 -4.22 9.04 14.16
C ALA A 286 -4.74 8.44 12.85
N MET A 287 -3.91 7.64 12.14
CA MET A 287 -4.35 6.90 10.96
C MET A 287 -5.42 5.85 11.29
N ALA A 288 -5.28 5.15 12.42
CA ALA A 288 -6.20 4.10 12.83
C ALA A 288 -7.51 4.63 13.45
N ALA A 289 -7.48 5.83 14.03
CA ALA A 289 -8.60 6.42 14.76
C ALA A 289 -9.95 6.44 14.02
N PRO A 290 -10.03 6.71 12.69
CA PRO A 290 -11.29 6.65 11.97
C PRO A 290 -11.99 5.30 12.06
N ALA A 291 -11.27 4.18 12.01
CA ALA A 291 -11.88 2.84 12.08
C ALA A 291 -12.59 2.56 13.42
N LEU A 292 -12.30 3.34 14.47
CA LEU A 292 -12.93 3.22 15.79
C LEU A 292 -14.22 4.03 15.95
N ARG A 293 -14.58 4.84 14.95
CA ARG A 293 -15.77 5.70 15.03
C ARG A 293 -17.05 4.86 14.84
N PRO A 294 -18.12 5.06 15.63
CA PRO A 294 -19.33 4.24 15.56
C PRO A 294 -19.96 4.14 14.16
N GLU A 295 -19.92 5.22 13.36
CA GLU A 295 -20.46 5.24 12.01
C GLU A 295 -19.70 4.36 11.01
N PHE A 296 -18.49 3.91 11.38
CA PHE A 296 -17.61 3.10 10.54
C PHE A 296 -17.50 1.65 11.01
N ALA A 297 -18.16 1.30 12.13
CA ALA A 297 -18.20 -0.05 12.65
C ALA A 297 -18.68 -1.06 11.59
N GLY A 298 -17.94 -2.16 11.42
CA GLY A 298 -18.27 -3.22 10.47
C GLY A 298 -18.09 -2.87 8.98
N THR A 299 -17.62 -1.66 8.65
CA THR A 299 -17.37 -1.26 7.25
C THR A 299 -15.97 -0.67 7.01
N VAL A 300 -15.21 -0.39 8.08
CA VAL A 300 -13.84 0.13 7.99
C VAL A 300 -12.92 -0.68 8.91
N ILE A 301 -11.78 -1.13 8.39
CA ILE A 301 -10.72 -1.79 9.17
C ILE A 301 -9.40 -1.03 8.99
N ALA A 302 -8.67 -0.83 10.09
CA ALA A 302 -7.30 -0.33 10.07
C ALA A 302 -6.31 -1.50 10.14
N VAL A 303 -5.52 -1.70 9.09
CA VAL A 303 -4.46 -2.72 9.03
C VAL A 303 -3.14 -2.09 9.44
N ARG A 304 -2.66 -2.47 10.63
CA ARG A 304 -1.36 -2.06 11.19
C ARG A 304 -0.20 -2.76 10.48
N THR A 305 0.37 -2.10 9.47
CA THR A 305 1.38 -2.72 8.61
C THR A 305 2.77 -2.80 9.25
N GLU A 306 2.99 -2.21 10.43
CA GLU A 306 4.27 -2.27 11.14
C GLU A 306 4.73 -3.69 11.47
N VAL A 307 3.78 -4.62 11.63
CA VAL A 307 4.07 -6.04 11.94
C VAL A 307 4.73 -6.78 10.77
N TYR A 308 4.62 -6.26 9.54
CA TYR A 308 5.23 -6.86 8.35
C TYR A 308 6.65 -6.33 8.07
N TRP A 309 7.16 -5.43 8.91
CA TRP A 309 8.53 -4.95 8.80
C TRP A 309 9.53 -6.09 9.01
N ASP A 310 10.56 -6.15 8.17
CA ASP A 310 11.54 -7.23 8.25
C ASP A 310 12.58 -6.96 9.34
N ARG A 311 12.41 -7.66 10.47
CA ARG A 311 13.29 -7.53 11.65
C ARG A 311 14.63 -8.24 11.43
N GLU A 312 14.66 -9.34 10.68
CA GLU A 312 15.91 -10.02 10.31
C GLU A 312 16.75 -9.08 9.46
N LEU A 313 16.18 -8.53 8.39
CA LEU A 313 16.86 -7.54 7.55
C LEU A 313 17.32 -6.31 8.35
N THR A 314 16.51 -5.83 9.29
CA THR A 314 16.88 -4.71 10.16
C THR A 314 18.12 -5.03 10.99
N ALA A 315 18.17 -6.22 11.62
CA ALA A 315 19.31 -6.65 12.41
C ALA A 315 20.58 -6.81 11.56
N VAL A 316 20.46 -7.42 10.38
CA VAL A 316 21.59 -7.62 9.46
C VAL A 316 22.13 -6.30 8.94
N LYS A 317 21.27 -5.32 8.62
CA LYS A 317 21.70 -3.97 8.25
C LYS A 317 22.45 -3.27 9.37
N ALA A 318 21.94 -3.34 10.61
CA ALA A 318 22.61 -2.74 11.76
C ALA A 318 24.01 -3.35 11.99
N LYS A 319 24.15 -4.66 11.77
CA LYS A 319 25.43 -5.36 11.81
C LYS A 319 26.37 -4.85 10.71
N GLU A 320 25.92 -4.77 9.45
CA GLU A 320 26.73 -4.23 8.34
C GLU A 320 27.17 -2.78 8.61
N GLU A 321 26.28 -1.92 9.10
CA GLU A 321 26.61 -0.54 9.46
C GLU A 321 27.65 -0.47 10.59
N GLY A 322 27.59 -1.38 11.56
CA GLY A 322 28.63 -1.55 12.58
C GLY A 322 29.99 -1.90 11.98
N LEU A 323 30.03 -2.81 11.00
CA LEU A 323 31.25 -3.18 10.28
C LEU A 323 31.79 -2.01 9.46
N ARG A 324 30.94 -1.21 8.81
CA ARG A 324 31.34 0.03 8.12
C ARG A 324 31.99 1.03 9.06
N ARG A 325 31.41 1.26 10.25
CA ARG A 325 31.99 2.13 11.28
C ARG A 325 33.34 1.62 11.77
N LYS A 326 33.46 0.31 12.01
CA LYS A 326 34.73 -0.34 12.40
C LYS A 326 35.80 -0.17 11.32
N ALA A 327 35.46 -0.42 10.05
CA ALA A 327 36.36 -0.23 8.92
C ALA A 327 36.87 1.22 8.82
N LYS A 328 35.96 2.19 8.96
CA LYS A 328 36.30 3.61 8.97
C LYS A 328 37.25 4.00 10.11
N SER A 329 37.03 3.48 11.33
CA SER A 329 37.94 3.71 12.46
C SER A 329 39.35 3.18 12.17
N LEU A 330 39.43 1.91 11.74
CA LEU A 330 40.71 1.25 11.43
C LEU A 330 41.48 1.94 10.29
N ALA A 331 40.76 2.40 9.26
CA ALA A 331 41.35 3.16 8.16
C ALA A 331 41.90 4.52 8.64
N ALA A 332 41.14 5.23 9.47
CA ALA A 332 41.56 6.52 10.04
C ALA A 332 42.79 6.39 10.93
N GLU A 333 42.84 5.38 11.81
CA GLU A 333 43.99 5.09 12.67
C GLU A 333 45.27 4.80 11.86
N SER A 334 45.11 4.18 10.70
CA SER A 334 46.22 3.80 9.81
C SER A 334 46.53 4.84 8.71
N ARG A 335 45.88 6.01 8.70
CA ARG A 335 45.96 7.05 7.64
C ARG A 335 45.73 6.49 6.22
N ARG A 336 44.85 5.50 6.09
CA ARG A 336 44.55 4.81 4.84
C ARG A 336 43.56 5.57 3.98
N ASN A 337 43.61 5.31 2.67
CA ASN A 337 42.72 5.94 1.70
C ASN A 337 41.37 5.20 1.57
N ALA A 338 40.43 5.75 0.79
CA ALA A 338 39.09 5.20 0.63
C ALA A 338 39.05 3.78 0.03
N ALA A 339 40.00 3.42 -0.85
CA ALA A 339 40.06 2.08 -1.42
C ALA A 339 40.48 1.04 -0.37
N GLU A 340 41.38 1.42 0.53
CA GLU A 340 41.80 0.58 1.65
C GLU A 340 40.73 0.47 2.73
N GLU A 341 39.96 1.53 3.02
CA GLU A 341 38.78 1.46 3.88
C GLU A 341 37.77 0.44 3.32
N HIS A 342 37.52 0.49 2.02
CA HIS A 342 36.64 -0.46 1.35
C HIS A 342 37.17 -1.90 1.45
N ALA A 343 38.47 -2.12 1.24
CA ALA A 343 39.08 -3.44 1.39
C ALA A 343 38.98 -3.98 2.84
N ILE A 344 39.16 -3.13 3.86
CA ILE A 344 38.94 -3.50 5.26
C ILE A 344 37.48 -3.87 5.49
N PHE A 345 36.55 -3.08 4.97
CA PHE A 345 35.13 -3.36 5.08
C PHE A 345 34.75 -4.69 4.44
N GLU A 346 35.19 -4.98 3.20
CA GLU A 346 34.89 -6.25 2.53
C GLU A 346 35.49 -7.45 3.27
N LYS A 347 36.70 -7.30 3.82
CA LYS A 347 37.30 -8.34 4.69
C LYS A 347 36.43 -8.59 5.93
N LEU A 348 36.07 -7.54 6.66
CA LEU A 348 35.19 -7.65 7.84
C LEU A 348 33.82 -8.24 7.47
N ARG A 349 33.25 -7.85 6.33
CA ARG A 349 31.98 -8.38 5.81
C ARG A 349 32.07 -9.88 5.52
N GLY A 350 33.21 -10.35 5.00
CA GLY A 350 33.48 -11.78 4.76
C GLY A 350 33.64 -12.59 6.06
N GLU A 351 34.34 -12.03 7.04
CA GLU A 351 34.67 -12.71 8.31
C GLU A 351 33.52 -12.70 9.32
N GLU A 352 32.75 -11.61 9.40
CA GLU A 352 31.82 -11.36 10.52
C GLU A 352 30.35 -11.61 10.14
N LEU A 353 29.99 -11.57 8.85
CA LEU A 353 28.66 -11.96 8.39
C LEU A 353 28.61 -13.44 8.00
N THR A 354 27.47 -14.09 8.24
CA THR A 354 27.19 -15.41 7.69
C THR A 354 26.82 -15.33 6.21
N ASP A 355 26.85 -16.46 5.50
CA ASP A 355 26.38 -16.53 4.11
C ASP A 355 24.93 -16.08 3.96
N ARG A 356 24.06 -16.47 4.91
CA ARG A 356 22.66 -16.05 4.94
C ARG A 356 22.54 -14.54 5.10
N GLU A 357 23.26 -13.95 6.05
CA GLU A 357 23.22 -12.50 6.28
C GLU A 357 23.68 -11.71 5.05
N ARG A 358 24.78 -12.13 4.42
CA ARG A 358 25.23 -11.53 3.15
C ARG A 358 24.17 -11.65 2.07
N LYS A 359 23.59 -12.84 1.91
CA LYS A 359 22.55 -13.09 0.92
C LYS A 359 21.32 -12.20 1.13
N ILE A 360 20.88 -12.02 2.37
CA ILE A 360 19.79 -11.09 2.72
C ILE A 360 20.11 -9.67 2.26
N LEU A 361 21.31 -9.16 2.54
CA LEU A 361 21.71 -7.81 2.14
C LEU A 361 21.71 -7.64 0.61
N ASP A 362 22.08 -8.68 -0.11
CA ASP A 362 22.18 -8.65 -1.57
C ASP A 362 20.81 -8.70 -2.27
N VAL A 363 19.80 -9.35 -1.66
CA VAL A 363 18.53 -9.66 -2.34
C VAL A 363 17.29 -9.05 -1.69
N ALA A 364 17.35 -8.50 -0.48
CA ALA A 364 16.15 -8.03 0.22
C ALA A 364 15.76 -6.57 -0.07
N ILE A 365 16.67 -5.76 -0.62
CA ILE A 365 16.52 -4.31 -0.73
C ILE A 365 16.55 -3.88 -2.20
N SER A 366 15.58 -3.06 -2.60
CA SER A 366 15.60 -2.39 -3.90
C SER A 366 15.23 -0.90 -3.85
N ASN A 367 14.96 -0.38 -2.65
CA ASN A 367 14.65 1.02 -2.42
C ASN A 367 14.98 1.46 -0.98
N GLN A 368 14.70 2.73 -0.68
CA GLN A 368 14.93 3.32 0.63
C GLN A 368 13.88 2.89 1.67
N ALA A 369 14.18 3.10 2.95
CA ALA A 369 13.32 2.67 4.07
C ALA A 369 11.91 3.27 4.04
N TYR A 370 11.76 4.51 3.59
CA TYR A 370 10.45 5.16 3.43
C TYR A 370 9.54 4.49 2.38
N HIS A 371 10.13 3.63 1.54
CA HIS A 371 9.47 2.76 0.58
C HIS A 371 9.51 1.27 0.99
N TYR A 372 9.49 0.99 2.29
CA TYR A 372 9.61 -0.37 2.84
C TYR A 372 10.82 -1.13 2.29
N LEU A 373 11.94 -0.43 2.11
CA LEU A 373 13.20 -0.93 1.55
C LEU A 373 13.08 -1.46 0.11
N GLY A 374 11.94 -1.24 -0.55
CA GLY A 374 11.60 -1.92 -1.80
C GLY A 374 11.62 -3.44 -1.64
N SER A 375 11.24 -3.96 -0.47
CA SER A 375 11.25 -5.40 -0.19
C SER A 375 9.92 -6.02 -0.57
N ALA A 376 9.93 -6.98 -1.50
CA ALA A 376 8.74 -7.74 -1.86
C ALA A 376 8.22 -8.60 -0.70
N LYS A 377 9.08 -9.03 0.23
CA LYS A 377 8.68 -9.73 1.46
C LYS A 377 7.84 -8.86 2.39
N ILE A 378 8.11 -7.55 2.44
CA ILE A 378 7.33 -6.61 3.25
C ILE A 378 6.05 -6.22 2.51
N LEU A 379 6.17 -5.66 1.29
CA LEU A 379 5.01 -5.18 0.53
C LEU A 379 4.05 -6.30 0.12
N GLY A 380 4.56 -7.50 -0.15
CA GLY A 380 3.74 -8.68 -0.46
C GLY A 380 2.82 -9.06 0.70
N ARG A 381 3.36 -9.13 1.92
CA ARG A 381 2.56 -9.41 3.12
C ARG A 381 1.52 -8.32 3.41
N ILE A 382 1.88 -7.05 3.15
CA ILE A 382 0.94 -5.93 3.27
C ILE A 382 -0.23 -6.08 2.29
N GLY A 383 0.02 -6.44 1.03
CA GLY A 383 -1.05 -6.67 0.05
C GLY A 383 -1.98 -7.82 0.44
N MET A 384 -1.43 -8.93 0.97
CA MET A 384 -2.24 -10.04 1.51
C MET A 384 -3.12 -9.59 2.68
N ALA A 385 -2.55 -8.83 3.62
CA ALA A 385 -3.28 -8.32 4.79
C ALA A 385 -4.44 -7.39 4.41
N PHE A 386 -4.24 -6.55 3.37
CA PHE A 386 -5.32 -5.71 2.86
C PHE A 386 -6.45 -6.54 2.25
N ALA A 387 -6.13 -7.60 1.50
CA ALA A 387 -7.13 -8.51 0.94
C ALA A 387 -7.88 -9.28 2.05
N GLU A 388 -7.18 -9.77 3.06
CA GLU A 388 -7.76 -10.44 4.22
C GLU A 388 -8.74 -9.53 4.98
N ALA A 389 -8.37 -8.27 5.20
CA ALA A 389 -9.25 -7.28 5.84
C ALA A 389 -10.51 -6.97 5.01
N ILE A 390 -10.40 -6.92 3.68
CA ILE A 390 -11.59 -6.79 2.80
C ILE A 390 -12.49 -8.03 2.93
N VAL A 391 -11.92 -9.24 2.90
CA VAL A 391 -12.67 -10.48 3.05
C VAL A 391 -13.34 -10.57 4.42
N GLU A 392 -12.71 -10.06 5.47
CA GLU A 392 -13.31 -9.94 6.81
C GLU A 392 -14.54 -9.03 6.79
N LEU A 393 -14.42 -7.82 6.22
CA LEU A 393 -15.52 -6.87 6.07
C LEU A 393 -16.69 -7.43 5.24
N GLU A 394 -16.40 -8.20 4.20
CA GLU A 394 -17.43 -8.87 3.39
C GLU A 394 -18.20 -9.92 4.21
N LYS A 395 -17.51 -10.68 5.08
CA LYS A 395 -18.15 -11.67 5.95
C LYS A 395 -19.02 -11.04 7.05
N SER A 396 -18.71 -9.81 7.47
CA SER A 396 -19.48 -9.08 8.47
C SER A 396 -20.70 -8.33 7.92
N LYS A 397 -20.90 -8.27 6.59
CA LYS A 397 -22.11 -7.65 6.01
C LYS A 397 -23.34 -8.43 6.49
N PRO A 398 -24.35 -7.79 7.13
CA PRO A 398 -25.62 -8.45 7.39
C PRO A 398 -26.23 -8.85 6.04
N ARG A 399 -26.55 -10.13 5.90
CA ARG A 399 -27.14 -10.71 4.69
C ARG A 399 -28.57 -10.23 4.47
#